data_AF-A0A6S7J850-F1
#
_entry.id   AF-A0A6S7J850-F1
#
_cell.length_a   1.000
_cell.length_b   1.000
_cell.length_c   1.000
_cell.angle_alpha   90.00
_cell.angle_beta   90.00
_cell.angle_gamma   90.00
#
_symmetry.space_group_name_H-M   'P 1'
#
loop_
_entity.id
_entity.type
_entity.pdbx_description
1 polymer ?
#
loop_
_entity_poly.entity_id
_entity_poly.type
_entity_poly.pdbx_seq_one_letter_code
_entity_poly.pdbx_strand_id
1 'polypeptide(L)'
;MAQLLRSYMKQVESLLHLIRASRQEEWELHLGALEENIKFYFAHDLYKYARLVPVYLDQMQRLKDTDQETWKALECGDFMAAKWGISLTKLFVDQTLEQLIRELKVAGGITGITQNAGALDRFFLIAPELIKPIKDFHDSYCTDSDQPATKEQYQLSGSMAVGTEKSKVLLNLHAFIGADWGGKFA
;
A
#
# COMPACT_ATOMS: atom_id res chain seq x y z
N MET A 1 -5.54 38.12 8.96
CA MET A 1 -6.37 37.16 8.20
C MET A 1 -5.73 36.67 6.89
N ALA A 2 -5.21 37.56 6.03
CA ALA A 2 -4.63 37.13 4.74
C ALA A 2 -3.41 36.19 4.83
N GLN A 3 -2.56 36.32 5.86
CA GLN A 3 -1.41 35.42 6.06
C GLN A 3 -1.81 34.01 6.51
N LEU A 4 -2.85 33.89 7.34
CA LEU A 4 -3.39 32.61 7.77
C LEU A 4 -3.93 31.83 6.57
N LEU A 5 -4.79 32.47 5.76
CA LEU A 5 -5.34 31.86 4.54
C LEU A 5 -4.24 31.43 3.57
N ARG A 6 -3.22 32.26 3.36
CA ARG A 6 -2.08 31.90 2.51
C ARG A 6 -1.33 30.66 3.04
N SER A 7 -1.13 30.57 4.34
CA SER A 7 -0.45 29.43 4.96
C SER A 7 -1.28 28.15 4.85
N TYR A 8 -2.59 28.27 5.03
CA TYR A 8 -3.53 27.17 4.83
C TYR A 8 -3.57 26.69 3.38
N MET A 9 -3.65 27.60 2.41
CA MET A 9 -3.64 27.24 0.99
C MET A 9 -2.35 26.52 0.59
N LYS A 10 -1.18 26.96 1.10
CA LYS A 10 0.10 26.26 0.91
C LYS A 10 0.10 24.85 1.48
N GLN A 11 -0.55 24.64 2.63
CA GLN A 11 -0.70 23.30 3.21
C GLN A 11 -1.59 22.41 2.33
N VAL A 12 -2.74 22.92 1.87
CA VAL A 12 -3.63 22.18 0.97
C VAL A 12 -2.90 21.81 -0.31
N GLU A 13 -2.12 22.74 -0.86
CA GLU A 13 -1.29 22.51 -2.04
C GLU A 13 -0.23 21.42 -1.82
N SER A 14 0.46 21.38 -0.66
CA SER A 14 1.43 20.31 -0.38
C SER A 14 0.78 18.94 -0.24
N LEU A 15 -0.43 18.87 0.30
CA LEU A 15 -1.20 17.63 0.38
C LEU A 15 -1.65 17.16 -1.01
N LEU A 16 -2.10 18.08 -1.87
CA LEU A 16 -2.47 17.76 -3.24
C LEU A 16 -1.26 17.31 -4.07
N HIS A 17 -0.07 17.87 -3.85
CA HIS A 17 1.17 17.40 -4.46
C HIS A 17 1.49 15.96 -4.05
N LEU A 18 1.36 15.62 -2.77
CA LEU A 18 1.56 14.25 -2.28
C LEU A 18 0.57 13.28 -2.96
N ILE A 19 -0.72 13.63 -2.99
CA ILE A 19 -1.76 12.80 -3.63
C ILE A 19 -1.46 12.60 -5.12
N ARG A 20 -1.07 13.67 -5.82
CA ARG A 20 -0.70 13.62 -7.23
C ARG A 20 0.50 12.70 -7.43
N ALA A 21 1.57 12.87 -6.66
CA ALA A 21 2.78 12.06 -6.78
C ALA A 21 2.49 10.58 -6.60
N SER A 22 1.72 10.22 -5.56
CA SER A 22 1.28 8.85 -5.34
C SER A 22 0.45 8.32 -6.52
N ARG A 23 -0.56 9.05 -6.99
CA ARG A 23 -1.42 8.59 -8.10
C ARG A 23 -0.71 8.50 -9.45
N GLN A 24 0.36 9.27 -9.63
CA GLN A 24 1.22 9.19 -10.80
C GLN A 24 2.31 8.13 -10.67
N GLU A 25 2.38 7.41 -9.55
CA GLU A 25 3.38 6.37 -9.30
C GLU A 25 4.83 6.88 -9.32
N GLU A 26 5.01 8.19 -9.11
CA GLU A 26 6.32 8.85 -9.13
C GLU A 26 6.95 8.77 -7.74
N TRP A 27 7.77 7.73 -7.53
CA TRP A 27 8.31 7.39 -6.22
C TRP A 27 9.17 8.50 -5.58
N GLU A 28 10.11 9.08 -6.34
CA GLU A 28 10.96 10.16 -5.80
C GLU A 28 10.14 11.41 -5.46
N LEU A 29 9.17 11.75 -6.31
CA LEU A 29 8.26 12.86 -6.07
C LEU A 29 7.37 12.60 -4.84
N HIS A 30 6.97 11.35 -4.62
CA HIS A 30 6.22 10.93 -3.45
C HIS A 30 7.02 11.18 -2.17
N LEU A 31 8.29 10.75 -2.12
CA LEU A 31 9.16 10.97 -0.96
C LEU A 31 9.41 12.46 -0.70
N GLY A 32 9.70 13.24 -1.74
CA GLY A 32 9.90 14.69 -1.61
C GLY A 32 8.65 15.43 -1.13
N ALA A 33 7.48 15.08 -1.68
CA ALA A 33 6.22 15.65 -1.22
C ALA A 33 5.93 15.27 0.24
N LEU A 34 6.25 14.04 0.66
CA LEU A 34 6.04 13.60 2.04
C LEU A 34 6.96 14.35 3.02
N GLU A 35 8.20 14.60 2.64
CA GLU A 35 9.16 15.42 3.40
C GLU A 35 8.63 16.84 3.63
N GLU A 36 8.07 17.49 2.61
CA GLU A 36 7.48 18.82 2.76
C GLU A 36 6.27 18.85 3.71
N ASN A 37 5.53 17.74 3.81
CA ASN A 37 4.32 17.64 4.63
C ASN A 37 4.62 17.40 6.13
N ILE A 38 5.83 16.99 6.51
CA ILE A 38 6.22 16.73 7.91
C ILE A 38 5.88 17.90 8.83
N LYS A 39 6.21 19.12 8.41
CA LYS A 39 5.96 20.35 9.19
C LYS A 39 4.48 20.54 9.50
N PHE A 40 3.60 20.12 8.59
CA PHE A 40 2.16 20.22 8.77
C PHE A 40 1.64 19.11 9.70
N TYR A 41 2.22 17.92 9.71
CA TYR A 41 1.88 16.90 10.71
C TYR A 41 2.19 17.38 12.14
N PHE A 42 3.33 18.06 12.34
CA PHE A 42 3.62 18.70 13.63
C PHE A 42 2.63 19.81 13.98
N ALA A 43 2.28 20.67 13.01
CA ALA A 43 1.37 21.80 13.24
C ALA A 43 -0.07 21.37 13.57
N HIS A 44 -0.49 20.16 13.18
CA HIS A 44 -1.82 19.61 13.41
C HIS A 44 -1.86 18.56 14.53
N ASP A 45 -0.84 18.50 15.39
CA ASP A 45 -0.73 17.53 16.49
C ASP A 45 -0.82 16.06 16.03
N LEU A 46 -0.49 15.79 14.76
CA LEU A 46 -0.44 14.46 14.16
C LEU A 46 0.89 13.78 14.50
N TYR A 47 1.24 13.73 15.80
CA TYR A 47 2.55 13.32 16.29
C TYR A 47 2.99 11.92 15.86
N LYS A 48 2.03 10.99 15.70
CA LYS A 48 2.31 9.65 15.20
C LYS A 48 2.94 9.73 13.80
N TYR A 49 2.29 10.47 12.90
CA TYR A 49 2.76 10.70 11.55
C TYR A 49 4.06 11.53 11.55
N ALA A 50 4.09 12.62 12.31
CA ALA A 50 5.24 13.52 12.37
C ALA A 50 6.54 12.81 12.81
N ARG A 51 6.45 11.78 13.67
CA ARG A 51 7.59 10.98 14.13
C ARG A 51 7.96 9.83 13.20
N LEU A 52 6.97 9.19 12.57
CA LEU A 52 7.21 8.03 11.73
C LEU A 52 7.62 8.40 10.30
N VAL A 53 7.13 9.52 9.75
CA VAL A 53 7.48 9.96 8.39
C VAL A 53 9.00 10.11 8.21
N PRO A 54 9.76 10.77 9.10
CA PRO A 54 11.23 10.87 8.93
C PRO A 54 11.93 9.51 8.94
N VAL A 55 11.46 8.57 9.78
CA VAL A 55 11.99 7.20 9.85
C VAL A 55 11.70 6.46 8.54
N TYR A 56 10.48 6.60 8.03
CA TYR A 56 10.09 6.04 6.74
C TYR A 56 10.96 6.61 5.61
N LEU A 57 11.15 7.93 5.54
CA LEU A 57 11.98 8.56 4.50
C LEU A 57 13.42 8.04 4.51
N ASP A 58 14.05 7.98 5.69
CA ASP A 58 15.41 7.43 5.84
C ASP A 58 15.49 5.95 5.43
N GLN A 59 14.50 5.14 5.82
CA GLN A 59 14.44 3.74 5.41
C GLN A 59 14.26 3.59 3.90
N MET A 60 13.37 4.36 3.29
CA MET A 60 13.11 4.32 1.85
C MET A 60 14.31 4.81 1.05
N GLN A 61 14.99 5.87 1.48
CA GLN A 61 16.19 6.36 0.80
C GLN A 61 17.34 5.35 0.84
N ARG A 62 17.52 4.64 1.96
CA ARG A 62 18.53 3.57 2.10
C ARG A 62 18.28 2.35 1.21
N LEU A 63 17.05 2.16 0.71
CA LEU A 63 16.76 1.06 -0.23
C LEU A 63 17.54 1.21 -1.53
N LYS A 64 17.89 2.44 -1.96
CA LYS A 64 18.75 2.69 -3.13
C LYS A 64 20.05 1.86 -3.09
N ASP A 65 20.65 1.76 -1.91
CA ASP A 65 21.92 1.07 -1.69
C ASP A 65 21.73 -0.35 -1.14
N THR A 66 20.70 -0.58 -0.33
CA THR A 66 20.51 -1.84 0.42
C THR A 66 19.77 -2.90 -0.40
N ASP A 67 18.78 -2.49 -1.20
CA ASP A 67 17.91 -3.39 -1.96
C ASP A 67 17.44 -2.70 -3.25
N GLN A 68 18.30 -2.75 -4.26
CA GLN A 68 18.07 -2.09 -5.55
C GLN A 68 16.91 -2.73 -6.33
N GLU A 69 16.57 -4.00 -6.07
CA GLU A 69 15.43 -4.65 -6.70
C GLU A 69 14.11 -4.04 -6.21
N THR A 70 13.97 -3.93 -4.88
CA THR A 70 12.82 -3.24 -4.28
C THR A 70 12.77 -1.77 -4.70
N TRP A 71 13.89 -1.06 -4.72
CA TRP A 71 13.92 0.33 -5.19
C TRP A 71 13.41 0.48 -6.63
N LYS A 72 13.85 -0.39 -7.54
CA LYS A 72 13.38 -0.39 -8.93
C LYS A 72 11.89 -0.71 -9.06
N ALA A 73 11.37 -1.63 -8.24
CA ALA A 73 9.93 -1.94 -8.23
C ALA A 73 9.12 -0.69 -7.80
N LEU A 74 9.62 0.05 -6.80
CA LEU A 74 9.00 1.30 -6.34
C LEU A 74 9.05 2.39 -7.42
N GLU A 75 10.19 2.56 -8.10
CA GLU A 75 10.32 3.47 -9.25
C GLU A 75 9.41 3.07 -10.43
N CYS A 76 9.11 1.78 -10.60
CA CYS A 76 8.14 1.29 -11.58
C CYS A 76 6.68 1.51 -11.16
N GLY A 77 6.42 2.06 -9.97
CA GLY A 77 5.06 2.31 -9.48
C GLY A 77 4.41 1.18 -8.71
N ASP A 78 5.14 0.09 -8.41
CA ASP A 78 4.56 -1.11 -7.78
C ASP A 78 4.15 -0.92 -6.30
N PHE A 79 4.13 0.33 -5.79
CA PHE A 79 3.61 0.70 -4.47
C PHE A 79 2.15 1.16 -4.47
N MET A 80 1.55 1.33 -5.66
CA MET A 80 0.16 1.76 -5.83
C MET A 80 -0.63 0.71 -6.59
N ALA A 81 -1.80 0.37 -6.07
CA ALA A 81 -2.75 -0.54 -6.70
C ALA A 81 -3.95 0.22 -7.25
N ALA A 82 -4.50 -0.24 -8.37
CA ALA A 82 -5.74 0.26 -8.92
C ALA A 82 -6.77 -0.87 -8.98
N LYS A 83 -7.96 -0.67 -8.40
CA LYS A 83 -9.08 -1.61 -8.57
C LYS A 83 -9.62 -1.59 -10.00
N TRP A 84 -9.44 -0.47 -10.70
CA TRP A 84 -9.90 -0.22 -12.06
C TRP A 84 -8.77 0.42 -12.87
N GLY A 85 -8.79 0.30 -14.21
CA GLY A 85 -7.77 0.86 -15.11
C GLY A 85 -7.70 2.40 -15.18
N ILE A 86 -8.17 3.11 -14.15
CA ILE A 86 -8.23 4.58 -14.07
C ILE A 86 -7.19 5.07 -13.06
N SER A 87 -6.23 5.87 -13.52
CA SER A 87 -5.13 6.40 -12.69
C SER A 87 -5.58 7.18 -11.45
N LEU A 88 -6.73 7.87 -11.53
CA LEU A 88 -7.28 8.62 -10.40
C LEU A 88 -7.73 7.73 -9.23
N THR A 89 -8.01 6.45 -9.50
CA THR A 89 -8.49 5.47 -8.51
C THR A 89 -7.37 4.66 -7.87
N LYS A 90 -6.10 4.97 -8.20
CA LYS A 90 -4.94 4.35 -7.58
C LYS A 90 -4.88 4.68 -6.09
N LEU A 91 -4.71 3.65 -5.28
CA LEU A 91 -4.58 3.69 -3.83
C LEU A 91 -3.31 2.94 -3.42
N PHE A 92 -2.84 3.13 -2.18
CA PHE A 92 -1.76 2.31 -1.66
C PHE A 92 -2.19 0.84 -1.63
N VAL A 93 -1.23 -0.07 -1.82
CA VAL A 93 -1.48 -1.52 -1.84
C VAL A 93 -2.22 -1.97 -0.57
N ASP A 94 -1.80 -1.48 0.60
CA ASP A 94 -2.43 -1.83 1.87
C ASP A 94 -3.88 -1.31 2.00
N GLN A 95 -4.13 -0.07 1.59
CA GLN A 95 -5.49 0.50 1.56
C GLN A 95 -6.41 -0.30 0.62
N THR A 96 -5.87 -0.74 -0.52
CA THR A 96 -6.59 -1.59 -1.48
C THR A 96 -6.88 -2.96 -0.87
N LEU A 97 -5.90 -3.55 -0.19
CA LEU A 97 -6.05 -4.82 0.51
C LEU A 97 -7.10 -4.72 1.63
N GLU A 98 -7.10 -3.65 2.42
CA GLU A 98 -8.10 -3.42 3.47
C GLU A 98 -9.51 -3.32 2.90
N GLN A 99 -9.68 -2.60 1.78
CA GLN A 99 -10.98 -2.51 1.09
C GLN A 99 -11.47 -3.88 0.60
N LEU A 100 -10.57 -4.70 0.04
CA LEU A 100 -10.92 -6.06 -0.40
C LEU A 100 -11.25 -6.98 0.79
N ILE A 101 -10.47 -6.91 1.87
CA ILE A 101 -10.73 -7.68 3.09
C ILE A 101 -12.09 -7.29 3.68
N ARG A 102 -12.46 -6.00 3.63
CA ARG A 102 -13.76 -5.52 4.10
C ARG A 102 -14.93 -6.05 3.27
N GLU A 103 -14.74 -6.27 1.96
CA GLU A 103 -15.76 -6.93 1.12
C GLU A 103 -15.93 -8.41 1.49
N LEU A 104 -14.85 -9.06 1.96
CA LEU A 104 -14.89 -10.46 2.39
C LEU A 104 -15.41 -10.65 3.82
N LYS A 105 -15.11 -9.71 4.74
CA LYS A 105 -15.47 -9.79 6.16
C LYS A 105 -16.80 -9.09 6.45
N VAL A 106 -17.79 -9.84 6.92
CA VAL A 106 -19.02 -9.33 7.53
C VAL A 106 -18.96 -9.48 9.06
N ALA A 107 -19.93 -8.91 9.79
CA ALA A 107 -20.01 -8.99 11.25
C ALA A 107 -19.99 -10.43 11.82
N GLY A 108 -20.28 -11.44 10.99
CA GLY A 108 -20.20 -12.85 11.32
C GLY A 108 -18.91 -13.57 10.92
N GLY A 109 -17.87 -12.87 10.42
CA GLY A 109 -16.65 -13.48 9.89
C GLY A 109 -16.55 -13.39 8.36
N ILE A 110 -15.73 -14.25 7.75
CA ILE A 110 -15.54 -14.25 6.29
C ILE A 110 -16.79 -14.84 5.62
N THR A 111 -17.43 -14.07 4.74
CA THR A 111 -18.64 -14.47 4.02
C THR A 111 -18.31 -15.53 2.97
N GLY A 112 -19.08 -16.61 2.89
CA GLY A 112 -18.91 -17.64 1.85
C GLY A 112 -17.81 -18.68 2.13
N ILE A 113 -17.12 -18.60 3.28
CA ILE A 113 -16.15 -19.62 3.73
C ILE A 113 -16.64 -20.20 5.07
N THR A 114 -16.32 -21.48 5.32
CA THR A 114 -16.61 -22.14 6.59
C THR A 114 -16.05 -21.37 7.79
N GLN A 115 -16.81 -21.28 8.89
CA GLN A 115 -16.35 -20.64 10.13
C GLN A 115 -15.65 -21.63 11.08
N ASN A 116 -15.51 -22.89 10.68
CA ASN A 116 -14.77 -23.88 11.45
C ASN A 116 -13.28 -23.53 11.42
N ALA A 117 -12.71 -23.18 12.58
CA ALA A 117 -11.31 -22.76 12.73
C ALA A 117 -10.33 -23.75 12.08
N GLY A 118 -10.48 -25.05 12.32
CA GLY A 118 -9.58 -26.06 11.75
C GLY A 118 -9.69 -26.20 10.22
N ALA A 119 -10.86 -25.88 9.65
CA ALA A 119 -11.02 -25.86 8.20
C ALA A 119 -10.47 -24.57 7.57
N LEU A 120 -10.60 -23.43 8.26
CA LEU A 120 -9.97 -22.17 7.85
C LEU A 120 -8.45 -22.27 7.86
N ASP A 121 -7.86 -22.84 8.92
CA ASP A 121 -6.40 -23.02 9.01
C ASP A 121 -5.87 -23.87 7.86
N ARG A 122 -6.54 -24.99 7.55
CA ARG A 122 -6.17 -25.82 6.39
C ARG A 122 -6.37 -25.07 5.07
N PHE A 123 -7.43 -24.29 4.94
CA PHE A 123 -7.67 -23.49 3.74
C PHE A 123 -6.56 -22.46 3.54
N PHE A 124 -6.21 -21.66 4.55
CA PHE A 124 -5.14 -20.67 4.44
C PHE A 124 -3.75 -21.30 4.23
N LEU A 125 -3.51 -22.50 4.77
CA LEU A 125 -2.28 -23.26 4.53
C LEU A 125 -2.16 -23.74 3.08
N ILE A 126 -3.28 -24.17 2.49
CA ILE A 126 -3.32 -24.81 1.16
C ILE A 126 -3.58 -23.80 0.03
N ALA A 127 -4.26 -22.69 0.31
CA ALA A 127 -4.66 -21.68 -0.68
C ALA A 127 -3.50 -21.17 -1.57
N PRO A 128 -2.29 -20.85 -1.05
CA PRO A 128 -1.18 -20.43 -1.90
C PRO A 128 -0.74 -21.50 -2.91
N GLU A 129 -0.84 -22.78 -2.55
CA GLU A 129 -0.53 -23.89 -3.44
C GLU A 129 -1.65 -24.14 -4.46
N LEU A 130 -2.91 -23.91 -4.10
CA LEU A 130 -4.06 -24.01 -5.02
C LEU A 130 -4.08 -22.91 -6.08
N ILE A 131 -3.53 -21.73 -5.78
CA ILE A 131 -3.46 -20.62 -6.74
C ILE A 131 -2.55 -20.96 -7.93
N LYS A 132 -1.48 -21.73 -7.71
CA LYS A 132 -0.51 -22.09 -8.76
C LYS A 132 -1.17 -22.82 -9.95
N PRO A 133 -1.85 -23.97 -9.77
CA PRO A 133 -2.49 -24.66 -10.89
C PRO A 133 -3.66 -23.86 -11.48
N ILE A 134 -4.35 -23.01 -10.70
CA ILE A 134 -5.39 -22.11 -11.22
C ILE A 134 -4.77 -21.08 -12.17
N LYS A 135 -3.61 -20.51 -11.80
CA LYS A 135 -2.86 -19.58 -12.63
C LYS A 135 -2.33 -20.27 -13.88
N ASP A 136 -1.73 -21.45 -13.74
CA ASP A 136 -1.25 -22.25 -14.87
C ASP A 136 -2.40 -22.57 -15.85
N PHE A 137 -3.59 -22.89 -15.34
CA PHE A 137 -4.80 -23.11 -16.14
C PHE A 137 -5.27 -21.82 -16.83
N HIS A 138 -5.33 -20.70 -16.11
CA HIS A 138 -5.71 -19.41 -16.68
C HIS A 138 -4.75 -18.99 -17.80
N ASP A 139 -3.45 -19.11 -17.58
CA ASP A 139 -2.42 -18.71 -18.55
C ASP A 139 -2.43 -19.61 -19.80
N SER A 140 -2.76 -20.89 -19.65
CA SER A 140 -2.82 -21.85 -20.77
C SER A 140 -4.10 -21.80 -21.59
N TYR A 141 -5.22 -21.34 -21.02
CA TYR A 141 -6.53 -21.44 -21.68
C TYR A 141 -7.36 -20.14 -21.76
N CYS A 142 -7.00 -19.07 -21.05
CA CYS A 142 -7.81 -17.85 -20.94
C CYS A 142 -7.16 -16.59 -21.54
N THR A 143 -6.17 -16.73 -22.42
CA THR A 143 -5.39 -15.63 -23.04
C THR A 143 -6.13 -14.84 -24.13
N ASP A 144 -7.43 -14.59 -23.99
CA ASP A 144 -8.21 -13.76 -24.93
C ASP A 144 -9.13 -12.78 -24.17
N SER A 145 -8.57 -11.71 -23.63
CA SER A 145 -9.31 -10.45 -23.52
C SER A 145 -8.35 -9.25 -23.52
N ASP A 146 -8.64 -8.25 -24.37
CA ASP A 146 -8.03 -6.92 -24.41
C ASP A 146 -8.35 -6.12 -23.13
N GLN A 147 -8.04 -6.67 -21.95
CA GLN A 147 -8.02 -5.92 -20.70
C GLN A 147 -6.56 -5.79 -20.27
N PRO A 148 -6.08 -4.57 -19.95
CA PRO A 148 -4.72 -4.38 -19.49
C PRO A 148 -4.53 -5.27 -18.26
N ALA A 149 -3.57 -6.19 -18.34
CA ALA A 149 -3.25 -7.13 -17.27
C ALA A 149 -3.18 -6.37 -15.94
N THR A 150 -4.18 -6.57 -15.08
CA THR A 150 -4.12 -6.08 -13.72
C THR A 150 -2.99 -6.85 -13.06
N LYS A 151 -1.80 -6.24 -12.96
CA LYS A 151 -0.67 -6.80 -12.21
C LYS A 151 -1.21 -7.18 -10.82
N GLU A 152 -1.26 -8.46 -10.52
CA GLU A 152 -1.59 -8.95 -9.18
C GLU A 152 -0.45 -8.56 -8.24
N GLN A 153 -0.52 -7.35 -7.67
CA GLN A 153 0.49 -6.80 -6.75
C GLN A 153 0.55 -7.52 -5.38
N TYR A 154 -0.29 -8.55 -5.17
CA TYR A 154 -0.31 -9.34 -3.94
C TYR A 154 0.75 -10.45 -3.91
N GLN A 155 1.42 -10.72 -5.03
CA GLN A 155 2.56 -11.63 -5.04
C GLN A 155 3.79 -10.89 -4.49
N LEU A 156 4.00 -10.97 -3.17
CA LEU A 156 5.32 -10.82 -2.57
C LEU A 156 6.21 -11.98 -3.09
N SER A 157 6.69 -11.84 -4.31
CA SER A 157 7.76 -12.66 -4.86
C SER A 157 9.06 -12.28 -4.14
N GLY A 158 9.77 -13.29 -3.64
CA GLY A 158 11.04 -13.14 -2.92
C GLY A 158 10.98 -13.64 -1.47
N SER A 159 12.16 -13.81 -0.87
CA SER A 159 12.36 -14.35 0.50
C SER A 159 11.69 -13.55 1.63
N MET A 160 10.95 -12.49 1.30
CA MET A 160 10.23 -11.58 2.20
C MET A 160 9.00 -12.23 2.85
N ALA A 161 8.48 -13.32 2.29
CA ALA A 161 7.43 -14.14 2.92
C ALA A 161 7.96 -15.01 4.07
N VAL A 162 9.29 -15.15 4.21
CA VAL A 162 9.92 -15.92 5.29
C VAL A 162 10.41 -14.94 6.35
N GLY A 163 9.79 -15.02 7.54
CA GLY A 163 10.11 -14.22 8.73
C GLY A 163 11.59 -14.27 9.09
N THR A 164 12.36 -13.38 8.49
CA THR A 164 13.77 -13.09 8.77
C THR A 164 13.89 -11.58 8.96
N GLU A 165 14.99 -11.09 9.53
CA GLU A 165 15.14 -9.71 9.99
C GLU A 165 14.75 -8.60 8.98
N LYS A 166 14.71 -8.91 7.68
CA LYS A 166 14.20 -8.05 6.61
C LYS A 166 12.70 -7.72 6.74
N SER A 167 11.89 -8.61 7.32
CA SER A 167 10.48 -8.36 7.62
C SER A 167 10.28 -7.25 8.65
N LYS A 168 11.29 -6.85 9.43
CA LYS A 168 11.19 -5.71 10.37
C LYS A 168 11.02 -4.37 9.65
N VAL A 169 11.60 -4.23 8.45
CA VAL A 169 11.46 -3.01 7.64
C VAL A 169 10.04 -2.91 7.06
N LEU A 170 9.50 -4.03 6.58
CA LEU A 170 8.09 -4.12 6.17
C LEU A 170 7.11 -4.02 7.34
N LEU A 171 7.47 -4.49 8.54
CA LEU A 171 6.66 -4.29 9.75
C LEU A 171 6.64 -2.83 10.19
N ASN A 172 7.73 -2.09 10.00
CA ASN A 172 7.74 -0.64 10.21
C ASN A 172 6.95 0.09 9.11
N LEU A 173 7.02 -0.39 7.86
CA LEU A 173 6.19 0.08 6.76
C LEU A 173 4.70 -0.23 7.01
N HIS A 174 4.36 -1.41 7.53
CA HIS A 174 3.01 -1.81 7.94
C HIS A 174 2.57 -1.09 9.23
N ALA A 175 3.49 -0.65 10.09
CA ALA A 175 3.17 0.22 11.22
C ALA A 175 2.95 1.68 10.78
N PHE A 176 3.54 2.10 9.65
CA PHE A 176 3.38 3.41 9.05
C PHE A 176 2.17 3.48 8.12
N ILE A 177 1.93 2.43 7.32
CA ILE A 177 0.84 2.28 6.37
C ILE A 177 -0.41 1.66 7.03
N GLY A 178 -0.25 0.72 7.96
CA GLY A 178 -1.34 0.21 8.80
C GLY A 178 -1.63 1.06 10.04
N ALA A 179 -0.96 2.20 10.21
CA ALA A 179 -1.47 3.25 11.08
C ALA A 179 -2.76 3.77 10.44
N ASP A 180 -3.90 3.34 10.98
CA ASP A 180 -5.26 3.79 10.66
C ASP A 180 -5.30 5.21 10.06
N TRP A 181 -5.18 5.28 8.73
CA TRP A 181 -5.33 6.51 7.93
C TRP A 181 -6.81 6.93 7.89
N GLY A 182 -7.70 6.03 8.31
CA GLY A 182 -9.12 6.22 8.50
C GLY A 182 -9.45 6.73 9.89
N GLY A 183 -8.88 7.89 10.25
CA GLY A 183 -9.48 8.70 11.31
C GLY A 183 -10.95 8.86 10.99
N LYS A 184 -11.83 8.29 11.83
CA LYS A 184 -13.27 8.57 11.81
C LYS A 184 -13.41 10.08 11.84
N PHE A 185 -13.73 10.68 10.69
CA PHE A 185 -14.24 12.03 10.62
C PHE A 185 -15.59 11.99 11.35
N ALA A 186 -15.55 12.33 12.64
CA ALA A 186 -16.72 12.72 13.39
C ALA A 186 -17.14 14.13 12.96
#